data_AF-W1XJN7-F1
#
_entry.id   AF-W1XJN7-F1
#
_cell.length_a   1.000
_cell.length_b   1.000
_cell.length_c   1.000
_cell.angle_alpha   90.00
_cell.angle_beta   90.00
_cell.angle_gamma   90.00
#
_symmetry.space_group_name_H-M   'P 1'
#
loop_
_entity.id
_entity.type
_entity.pdbx_description
1 polymer ?
#
loop_
_entity_poly.entity_id
_entity_poly.type
_entity_poly.pdbx_seq_one_letter_code
_entity_poly.pdbx_strand_id
1 'polypeptide(L)'
;KKQRSLYIPYAGPVLLEFPLLNKGSAFSMEERRNFNLLGLLPEVVETIEEQAERAWIQYQGFKTEIDKHIYLRNIQDTNETLFYRLVNNHL
;
A
#
# COMPACT_ATOMS: atom_id res chain seq x y z
N LYS A 1 19.63 12.17 7.59
CA LYS A 1 18.63 12.37 8.67
C LYS A 1 18.62 11.11 9.53
N LYS A 2 18.85 11.19 10.85
CA LYS A 2 18.72 10.02 11.75
C LYS A 2 17.28 9.50 11.63
N GLN A 3 17.12 8.25 11.24
CA GLN A 3 15.81 7.61 11.09
C GLN A 3 15.25 7.35 12.49
N ARG A 4 14.29 8.19 12.91
CA ARG A 4 13.58 8.04 14.18
C ARG A 4 12.44 7.05 13.94
N SER A 5 12.68 5.78 14.25
CA SER A 5 11.64 4.76 14.23
C SER A 5 10.62 5.04 15.33
N LEU A 6 9.33 4.94 15.01
CA LEU A 6 8.25 4.99 15.99
C LEU A 6 7.86 3.55 16.36
N TYR A 7 7.74 3.29 17.66
CA TYR A 7 7.15 2.04 18.12
C TYR A 7 5.64 2.07 17.90
N ILE A 8 5.09 0.96 17.42
CA ILE A 8 3.65 0.75 17.26
C ILE A 8 3.25 -0.59 17.87
N PRO A 9 2.13 -0.69 18.60
CA PRO A 9 1.65 -1.94 19.19
C PRO A 9 0.74 -2.74 18.24
N TYR A 10 0.78 -2.49 16.93
CA TYR A 10 -0.11 -3.11 15.94
C TYR A 10 0.59 -4.22 15.15
N ALA A 11 -0.11 -5.33 14.94
CA ALA A 11 0.34 -6.50 14.18
C ALA A 11 -0.86 -7.28 13.63
N GLY A 12 -0.63 -8.20 12.70
CA GLY A 12 -1.65 -9.05 12.11
C GLY A 12 -2.67 -8.26 11.28
N PRO A 13 -3.93 -8.73 11.19
CA PRO A 13 -4.97 -8.07 10.40
C PRO A 13 -5.19 -6.60 10.78
N VAL A 14 -5.10 -6.27 12.08
CA VAL A 14 -5.28 -4.91 12.60
C VAL A 14 -4.27 -3.93 11.98
N LEU A 15 -3.03 -4.36 11.72
CA LEU A 15 -2.04 -3.50 11.05
C LEU A 15 -2.46 -3.17 9.61
N LEU A 16 -3.10 -4.11 8.91
CA LEU A 16 -3.53 -3.95 7.52
C LEU A 16 -4.76 -3.04 7.39
N GLU A 17 -5.50 -2.81 8.48
CA GLU A 17 -6.64 -1.90 8.53
C GLU A 17 -6.24 -0.43 8.69
N PHE A 18 -4.97 -0.13 9.03
CA PHE A 18 -4.47 1.23 9.17
C PHE A 18 -3.77 1.70 7.88
N PRO A 19 -4.37 2.59 7.07
CA PRO A 19 -3.84 2.92 5.73
C PRO A 19 -2.46 3.59 5.75
N LEU A 20 -2.15 4.30 6.84
CA LEU A 20 -0.85 4.94 7.07
C LEU A 20 0.27 3.94 7.34
N LEU A 21 -0.06 2.73 7.83
CA LEU A 21 0.91 1.70 8.21
C LEU A 21 0.94 0.54 7.21
N ASN A 22 -0.17 0.31 6.52
CA ASN A 22 -0.31 -0.77 5.57
C ASN A 22 0.54 -0.52 4.31
N LYS A 23 1.46 -1.45 4.03
CA LYS A 23 2.27 -1.45 2.81
C LYS A 23 1.76 -2.45 1.76
N GLY A 24 0.72 -3.21 2.07
CA GLY A 24 0.25 -4.32 1.23
C GLY A 24 1.37 -5.32 0.94
N SER A 25 1.54 -5.69 -0.32
CA SER A 25 2.62 -6.57 -0.77
C SER A 25 4.03 -6.02 -0.53
N ALA A 26 4.19 -4.72 -0.26
CA ALA A 26 5.50 -4.10 0.00
C ALA A 26 6.06 -4.35 1.40
N PHE A 27 5.35 -5.06 2.28
CA PHE A 27 5.96 -5.60 3.49
C PHE A 27 7.04 -6.62 3.12
N SER A 28 8.27 -6.38 3.58
CA SER A 28 9.37 -7.33 3.40
C SER A 28 9.10 -8.63 4.14
N MET A 29 9.78 -9.73 3.77
CA MET A 29 9.61 -11.00 4.48
C MET A 29 9.97 -10.92 5.97
N GLU A 30 10.91 -10.04 6.33
CA GLU A 30 11.25 -9.76 7.73
C GLU A 30 10.12 -9.02 8.44
N GLU A 31 9.56 -7.98 7.84
CA GLU A 31 8.42 -7.25 8.38
C GLU A 31 7.21 -8.17 8.54
N ARG A 32 6.95 -9.04 7.56
CA ARG A 32 5.84 -10.01 7.64
C ARG A 32 6.00 -10.99 8.79
N ARG A 33 7.22 -11.41 9.12
CA ARG A 33 7.49 -12.24 10.31
C ARG A 33 7.27 -11.42 11.59
N ASN A 34 7.85 -10.23 11.66
CA ASN A 34 7.82 -9.39 12.85
C ASN A 34 6.41 -8.88 13.18
N PHE A 35 5.57 -8.65 12.17
CA PHE A 35 4.20 -8.19 12.32
C PHE A 35 3.15 -9.30 12.19
N ASN A 36 3.52 -10.58 12.20
CA ASN A 36 2.59 -11.71 12.08
C ASN A 36 1.65 -11.64 10.84
N LEU A 37 2.22 -11.31 9.68
CA LEU A 37 1.50 -11.18 8.40
C LEU A 37 1.68 -12.37 7.47
N LEU A 38 2.47 -13.38 7.87
CA LEU A 38 2.65 -14.60 7.07
C LEU A 38 1.31 -15.29 6.86
N GLY A 39 1.00 -15.60 5.59
CA GLY A 39 -0.29 -16.20 5.18
C GLY A 39 -1.44 -15.20 4.99
N LEU A 40 -1.29 -13.94 5.41
CA LEU A 40 -2.30 -12.89 5.20
C LEU A 40 -2.09 -12.09 3.90
N LEU A 41 -0.90 -12.16 3.32
CA LEU A 41 -0.52 -11.44 2.11
C LEU A 41 -0.03 -12.44 1.04
N PRO A 42 -0.22 -12.13 -0.26
CA PRO A 42 0.36 -12.92 -1.35
C PRO A 42 1.88 -13.09 -1.18
N GLU A 43 2.45 -14.22 -1.61
CA GLU A 43 3.88 -14.52 -1.42
C GLU A 43 4.81 -13.45 -2.02
N VAL A 44 4.42 -12.87 -3.15
CA VAL A 44 5.20 -11.85 -3.86
C VAL A 44 5.38 -10.62 -2.97
N VAL A 45 6.62 -10.16 -2.87
CA VAL A 45 6.99 -8.87 -2.27
C VAL A 45 7.22 -7.89 -3.42
N GLU A 46 6.44 -6.81 -3.45
CA GLU A 46 6.57 -5.75 -4.45
C GLU A 46 7.30 -4.54 -3.85
N THR A 47 8.04 -3.81 -4.66
CA THR A 47 8.52 -2.46 -4.33
C THR A 47 7.38 -1.44 -4.44
N ILE A 48 7.54 -0.28 -3.81
CA ILE A 48 6.53 0.79 -3.92
C ILE A 48 6.42 1.30 -5.37
N GLU A 49 7.50 1.24 -6.13
CA GLU A 49 7.53 1.54 -7.57
C GLU A 49 6.69 0.55 -8.38
N GLU A 50 6.86 -0.75 -8.16
CA GLU A 50 6.06 -1.79 -8.84
C GLU A 50 4.57 -1.68 -8.49
N GLN A 51 4.25 -1.43 -7.21
CA GLN A 51 2.87 -1.19 -6.79
C GLN A 51 2.27 0.04 -7.48
N ALA A 52 3.03 1.14 -7.58
CA ALA A 52 2.58 2.37 -8.23
C ALA A 52 2.35 2.18 -9.73
N GLU A 53 3.26 1.51 -10.43
CA GLU A 53 3.12 1.20 -11.86
C GLU A 53 1.88 0.31 -12.11
N ARG A 54 1.71 -0.75 -11.33
CA ARG A 54 0.53 -1.63 -11.43
C ARG A 54 -0.76 -0.88 -11.16
N ALA A 55 -0.78 0.00 -10.16
CA ALA A 55 -1.94 0.83 -9.86
C ALA A 55 -2.22 1.86 -10.95
N TRP A 56 -1.19 2.44 -11.57
CA TRP A 56 -1.33 3.35 -12.69
C TRP A 56 -1.94 2.67 -13.93
N ILE A 57 -1.45 1.49 -14.31
CA ILE A 57 -2.02 0.70 -15.41
C ILE A 57 -3.51 0.42 -15.17
N GLN A 58 -3.87 0.03 -13.93
CA GLN A 58 -5.26 -0.21 -13.55
C GLN A 58 -6.10 1.07 -13.63
N TYR A 59 -5.56 2.21 -13.16
CA TYR A 59 -6.22 3.51 -13.23
C TYR A 59 -6.53 3.92 -14.67
N GLN A 60 -5.56 3.76 -15.59
CA GLN A 60 -5.74 4.06 -17.00
C GLN A 60 -6.77 3.17 -17.70
N GLY A 61 -7.02 1.96 -17.17
CA GLY A 61 -8.04 1.05 -17.70
C GLY A 61 -9.49 1.48 -17.45
N PHE A 62 -9.74 2.41 -16.52
CA PHE A 62 -11.09 2.88 -16.24
C PHE A 62 -11.59 3.89 -17.28
N LYS A 63 -12.83 3.70 -17.72
CA LYS A 63 -13.45 4.51 -18.79
C LYS A 63 -14.10 5.80 -18.28
N THR A 64 -14.60 5.79 -17.05
CA THR A 64 -15.32 6.93 -16.48
C THR A 64 -14.52 7.58 -15.38
N GLU A 65 -14.70 8.89 -15.20
CA GLU A 65 -14.04 9.64 -14.14
C GLU A 65 -14.50 9.22 -12.74
N ILE A 66 -15.73 8.72 -12.60
CA ILE A 66 -16.22 8.22 -11.32
C ILE A 66 -15.54 6.90 -10.94
N ASP A 67 -15.30 5.99 -11.89
CA ASP A 67 -14.57 4.74 -11.62
C ASP A 67 -13.13 5.01 -11.22
N LYS A 68 -12.47 5.94 -11.92
CA LYS A 68 -11.13 6.45 -11.55
C LYS A 68 -11.11 7.01 -10.14
N HIS A 69 -12.11 7.83 -9.79
CA HIS A 69 -12.23 8.38 -8.44
C HIS A 69 -12.42 7.29 -7.38
N ILE A 70 -13.34 6.35 -7.60
CA ILE A 70 -13.58 5.22 -6.69
C ILE A 70 -12.30 4.40 -6.48
N TYR A 71 -11.56 4.15 -7.55
CA TYR A 71 -10.29 3.43 -7.47
C TYR A 71 -9.25 4.17 -6.63
N LEU A 72 -9.03 5.46 -6.90
CA LEU A 72 -8.11 6.28 -6.13
C LEU A 72 -8.52 6.38 -4.65
N ARG A 73 -9.82 6.53 -4.38
CA ARG A 73 -10.39 6.53 -3.02
C ARG A 73 -10.08 5.23 -2.29
N ASN A 74 -10.25 4.09 -2.95
CA ASN A 74 -9.95 2.78 -2.36
C ASN A 74 -8.46 2.60 -2.03
N ILE A 75 -7.55 3.08 -2.89
CA ILE A 75 -6.11 3.07 -2.58
C ILE A 75 -5.84 3.94 -1.35
N GLN A 76 -6.41 5.14 -1.29
CA GLN A 76 -6.20 6.03 -0.13
C GLN A 76 -6.69 5.40 1.18
N ASP A 77 -7.83 4.69 1.14
CA ASP A 77 -8.43 4.06 2.31
C ASP A 77 -7.76 2.73 2.71
N THR A 78 -6.78 2.24 1.95
CA THR A 78 -6.09 0.97 2.22
C THR A 78 -4.58 1.10 2.35
N ASN A 79 -3.95 1.98 1.56
CA ASN A 79 -2.52 2.27 1.56
C ASN A 79 -2.29 3.72 1.14
N GLU A 80 -2.24 4.61 2.13
CA GLU A 80 -2.15 6.05 1.93
C GLU A 80 -0.80 6.47 1.32
N THR A 81 0.27 5.73 1.64
CA THR A 81 1.60 5.96 1.06
C THR A 81 1.60 5.71 -0.45
N LEU A 82 0.98 4.60 -0.89
CA LEU A 82 0.85 4.28 -2.31
C LEU A 82 -0.03 5.29 -3.04
N PHE A 83 -1.13 5.73 -2.42
CA PHE A 83 -1.99 6.76 -2.99
C PHE A 83 -1.20 8.03 -3.32
N TYR A 84 -0.49 8.61 -2.34
CA TYR A 84 0.28 9.83 -2.57
C TYR A 84 1.46 9.63 -3.53
N ARG A 85 2.06 8.44 -3.55
CA ARG A 85 3.10 8.09 -4.54
C ARG A 85 2.55 8.12 -5.95
N LEU A 86 1.40 7.49 -6.18
CA LEU A 86 0.74 7.44 -7.49
C LEU A 86 0.33 8.83 -7.96
N VAL A 87 -0.30 9.61 -7.09
CA VAL A 87 -0.70 11.00 -7.40
C VAL A 87 0.52 11.82 -7.79
N ASN A 88 1.56 11.87 -6.95
CA ASN A 88 2.75 12.69 -7.25
C ASN A 88 3.51 12.27 -8.52
N ASN A 89 3.45 11.00 -8.93
CA ASN A 89 4.17 10.51 -10.09
C ASN A 89 3.41 10.74 -11.40
N HIS A 90 2.08 10.82 -11.38
CA HIS A 90 1.25 10.77 -12.59
C HIS A 90 0.16 11.84 -12.71
N LEU A 91 -0.16 12.58 -11.64
CA LEU A 91 -1.24 13.58 -11.57
C LEU A 91 -0.73 14.94 -11.07
#